data_AF-A0AAD5B222-F1
#
_entry.id   AF-A0AAD5B222-F1
#
_cell.length_a   1.000
_cell.length_b   1.000
_cell.length_c   1.000
_cell.angle_alpha   90.00
_cell.angle_beta   90.00
_cell.angle_gamma   90.00
#
_symmetry.space_group_name_H-M   'P 1'
#
loop_
_entity.id
_entity.type
_entity.pdbx_description
1 polymer ?
#
loop_
_entity_poly.entity_id
_entity_poly.type
_entity_poly.pdbx_seq_one_letter_code
_entity_poly.pdbx_strand_id
1 'polypeptide(L)'
;MLTCFSGHGNSSAEQEGIGGATVLLAALMMILVVVVLVGNALVIFAFVVDKSLRNQSNYFFLNLAISDFLVGAFCIPVYMPYILTGRWMLGRGLCKLWLVMDYLLCTASVFNIVLISYDRFLSVTRAVRYRAQQGMTRHAVGKMLAVWLLAFLLYGPAIIFWEDIAGESIVPADECFAEFYCTWYFLLSASTFEFFSPFISVTFFNLSIYLNIQRRNKSRAAQRGAEKEDGWRVMDSGASPSSAVFFVRTRKVSSSEPAGVSAVIEEDMDISPSSSGDPSCSQSVSLSLKTVNKKKGALSCWLKTRMVQSQVPSRNGENSRLSRDKKIAKSLAVIVCVFGLCWAPYTLLMIIRAACSGTCIEHHWYEVTFWLLWLNSAINPFLYPLCHSSFRRAFAKILCPKRQSVGPHEETASCQ
;
A
#
# COMPACT_ATOMS: atom_id res chain seq x y z
N MET A 1 -23.86 14.70 -32.81
CA MET A 1 -22.41 14.77 -32.56
C MET A 1 -21.97 16.19 -32.91
N LEU A 2 -22.25 17.16 -32.03
CA LEU A 2 -21.80 18.58 -32.04
C LEU A 2 -22.80 19.40 -31.20
N THR A 3 -22.57 19.46 -29.89
CA THR A 3 -23.02 20.52 -28.97
C THR A 3 -22.34 20.25 -27.63
N CYS A 4 -21.06 20.63 -27.49
CA CYS A 4 -20.37 20.50 -26.20
C CYS A 4 -20.17 21.84 -25.48
N PHE A 5 -20.31 22.98 -26.15
CA PHE A 5 -20.18 24.29 -25.51
C PHE A 5 -21.10 25.31 -26.17
N SER A 6 -21.98 25.92 -25.38
CA SER A 6 -22.72 27.12 -25.78
C SER A 6 -23.00 27.96 -24.55
N GLY A 7 -22.62 29.23 -24.63
CA GLY A 7 -22.99 30.31 -23.72
C GLY A 7 -21.79 30.89 -22.97
N HIS A 8 -21.68 32.20 -22.77
CA HIS A 8 -22.37 33.36 -23.33
C HIS A 8 -21.47 34.57 -22.97
N GLY A 9 -21.38 35.58 -23.85
CA GLY A 9 -20.66 36.82 -23.52
C GLY A 9 -21.32 37.56 -22.36
N ASN A 10 -20.50 38.21 -21.51
CA ASN A 10 -21.02 39.11 -20.48
C ASN A 10 -20.13 40.33 -20.19
N SER A 11 -20.79 41.34 -19.63
CA SER A 11 -20.52 42.78 -19.71
C SER A 11 -19.49 43.31 -18.69
N SER A 12 -18.98 44.51 -18.99
CA SER A 12 -17.87 45.25 -18.36
C SER A 12 -17.96 45.61 -16.86
N ALA A 13 -18.97 45.13 -16.11
CA ALA A 13 -19.11 45.38 -14.66
C ALA A 13 -18.67 44.18 -13.78
N GLU A 14 -18.45 43.00 -14.35
CA GLU A 14 -17.91 41.82 -13.64
C GLU A 14 -16.37 41.85 -13.49
N GLN A 15 -15.68 42.76 -14.19
CA GLN A 15 -14.22 42.74 -14.33
C GLN A 15 -13.44 43.04 -13.03
N GLU A 16 -14.00 43.81 -12.09
CA GLU A 16 -13.33 44.15 -10.82
C GLU A 16 -13.39 43.01 -9.77
N GLY A 17 -14.46 42.21 -9.77
CA GLY A 17 -14.59 41.03 -8.90
C GLY A 17 -13.79 39.82 -9.40
N ILE A 18 -13.63 39.70 -10.73
CA ILE A 18 -12.87 38.63 -11.38
C ILE A 18 -11.38 38.71 -11.04
N GLY A 19 -10.79 39.91 -10.98
CA GLY A 19 -9.38 40.08 -10.64
C GLY A 19 -9.00 39.49 -9.27
N GLY A 20 -9.82 39.75 -8.24
CA GLY A 20 -9.59 39.22 -6.89
C GLY A 20 -9.70 37.69 -6.82
N ALA A 21 -10.71 37.12 -7.50
CA ALA A 21 -10.89 35.67 -7.58
C ALA A 21 -9.73 34.97 -8.32
N THR A 22 -9.28 35.54 -9.44
CA THR A 22 -8.13 35.01 -10.20
C THR A 22 -6.83 35.09 -9.40
N VAL A 23 -6.59 36.19 -8.66
CA VAL A 23 -5.41 36.32 -7.78
C VAL A 23 -5.46 35.31 -6.64
N LEU A 24 -6.62 35.13 -6.00
CA LEU A 24 -6.80 34.12 -4.96
C LEU A 24 -6.56 32.71 -5.51
N LEU A 25 -7.10 32.38 -6.69
CA LEU A 25 -6.91 31.11 -7.35
C LEU A 25 -5.43 30.86 -7.65
N ALA A 26 -4.74 31.82 -8.25
CA ALA A 26 -3.30 31.74 -8.52
C ALA A 26 -2.49 31.52 -7.23
N ALA A 27 -2.85 32.22 -6.14
CA ALA A 27 -2.19 32.04 -4.84
C ALA A 27 -2.42 30.63 -4.28
N LEU A 28 -3.64 30.10 -4.33
CA LEU A 28 -3.95 28.73 -3.89
C LEU A 28 -3.20 27.69 -4.71
N MET A 29 -3.10 27.87 -6.02
CA MET A 29 -2.35 26.99 -6.92
C MET A 29 -0.85 27.00 -6.61
N MET A 30 -0.27 28.17 -6.38
CA MET A 30 1.14 28.29 -5.98
C MET A 30 1.40 27.62 -4.63
N ILE A 31 0.49 27.78 -3.67
CA ILE A 31 0.56 27.08 -2.38
C ILE A 31 0.52 25.56 -2.60
N LEU A 32 -0.40 25.07 -3.44
CA LEU A 32 -0.51 23.65 -3.75
C LEU A 32 0.80 23.11 -4.36
N VAL A 33 1.36 23.80 -5.35
CA VAL A 33 2.65 23.43 -5.97
C VAL A 33 3.77 23.36 -4.93
N VAL A 34 3.90 24.38 -4.08
CA VAL A 34 4.93 24.41 -3.03
C VAL A 34 4.76 23.24 -2.06
N VAL A 35 3.53 22.96 -1.62
CA VAL A 35 3.26 21.84 -0.70
C VAL A 35 3.60 20.50 -1.35
N VAL A 36 3.19 20.27 -2.60
CA VAL A 36 3.46 19.03 -3.34
C VAL A 36 4.97 18.85 -3.54
N LEU A 37 5.67 19.87 -4.03
CA LEU A 37 7.10 19.80 -4.32
C LEU A 37 7.93 19.60 -3.05
N VAL A 38 7.76 20.48 -2.06
CA VAL A 38 8.54 20.44 -0.82
C VAL A 38 8.21 19.16 -0.04
N GLY A 39 6.93 18.82 0.09
CA GLY A 39 6.49 17.64 0.82
C GLY A 39 7.07 16.35 0.24
N ASN A 40 6.91 16.13 -1.07
CA ASN A 40 7.41 14.91 -1.71
C ASN A 40 8.95 14.90 -1.85
N ALA A 41 9.59 16.04 -2.08
CA ALA A 41 11.04 16.14 -2.04
C ALA A 41 11.62 15.77 -0.67
N LEU A 42 10.98 16.18 0.43
CA LEU A 42 11.37 15.78 1.78
C LEU A 42 11.26 14.26 2.00
N VAL A 43 10.22 13.62 1.45
CA VAL A 43 10.07 12.15 1.52
C VAL A 43 11.21 11.45 0.76
N ILE A 44 11.49 11.89 -0.46
CA ILE A 44 12.57 11.36 -1.29
C ILE A 44 13.92 11.56 -0.58
N PHE A 45 14.18 12.76 -0.08
CA PHE A 45 15.40 13.08 0.66
C PHE A 45 15.56 12.22 1.91
N ALA A 46 14.49 12.05 2.69
CA ALA A 46 14.51 11.21 3.89
C ALA A 46 14.87 9.75 3.57
N PHE A 47 14.35 9.22 2.45
CA PHE A 47 14.66 7.87 2.00
C PHE A 47 16.13 7.71 1.56
N VAL A 48 16.69 8.73 0.90
CA VAL A 48 18.10 8.73 0.47
C VAL A 48 19.02 8.77 1.68
N VAL A 49 18.75 9.62 2.66
CA VAL A 49 19.60 9.85 3.84
C VAL A 49 19.49 8.70 4.85
N ASP A 50 18.28 8.29 5.25
CA ASP A 50 18.11 7.29 6.30
C ASP A 50 18.11 5.87 5.73
N LYS A 51 19.27 5.20 5.84
CA LYS A 51 19.43 3.79 5.42
C LYS A 51 18.42 2.84 6.09
N SER A 52 17.89 3.18 7.28
CA SER A 52 16.88 2.36 7.97
C SER A 52 15.52 2.35 7.27
N LEU A 53 15.30 3.29 6.34
CA LEU A 53 14.10 3.33 5.50
C LEU A 53 14.20 2.45 4.26
N ARG A 54 15.35 1.89 3.90
CA ARG A 54 15.55 1.13 2.64
C ARG A 54 15.02 -0.31 2.71
N ASN A 55 13.77 -0.46 3.10
CA ASN A 55 13.05 -1.73 3.17
C ASN A 55 12.08 -1.87 1.99
N GLN A 56 11.76 -3.10 1.60
CA GLN A 56 10.88 -3.40 0.45
C GLN A 56 9.57 -2.59 0.45
N SER A 57 8.80 -2.58 1.54
CA SER A 57 7.54 -1.82 1.61
C SER A 57 7.73 -0.31 1.46
N ASN A 58 8.90 0.23 1.85
CA ASN A 58 9.16 1.67 1.82
C ASN A 58 9.52 2.15 0.41
N TYR A 59 10.01 1.27 -0.46
CA TYR A 59 10.22 1.59 -1.86
C TYR A 59 8.89 1.97 -2.55
N PHE A 60 7.74 1.36 -2.19
CA PHE A 60 6.44 1.76 -2.75
C PHE A 60 6.05 3.19 -2.38
N PHE A 61 6.37 3.64 -1.16
CA PHE A 61 6.16 5.04 -0.76
C PHE A 61 7.11 5.99 -1.49
N LEU A 62 8.35 5.56 -1.78
CA LEU A 62 9.26 6.33 -2.62
C LEU A 62 8.71 6.46 -4.05
N ASN A 63 8.23 5.36 -4.65
CA ASN A 63 7.65 5.38 -5.99
C ASN A 63 6.45 6.33 -6.07
N LEU A 64 5.58 6.31 -5.06
CA LEU A 64 4.45 7.23 -4.93
C LEU A 64 4.91 8.70 -4.78
N ALA A 65 5.92 8.97 -3.94
CA ALA A 65 6.47 10.31 -3.78
C ALA A 65 7.12 10.85 -5.07
N ILE A 66 7.73 9.98 -5.89
CA ILE A 66 8.28 10.37 -7.19
C ILE A 66 7.17 10.75 -8.17
N SER A 67 6.10 9.95 -8.28
CA SER A 67 4.97 10.32 -9.14
C SER A 67 4.31 11.62 -8.70
N ASP A 68 4.06 11.78 -7.39
CA ASP A 68 3.43 12.98 -6.84
C ASP A 68 4.31 14.23 -7.00
N PHE A 69 5.63 14.09 -6.86
CA PHE A 69 6.58 15.17 -7.12
C PHE A 69 6.51 15.63 -8.59
N LEU A 70 6.42 14.70 -9.55
CA LEU A 70 6.31 15.03 -10.96
C LEU A 70 4.99 15.75 -11.31
N VAL A 71 3.88 15.44 -10.62
CA VAL A 71 2.62 16.18 -10.76
C VAL A 71 2.82 17.66 -10.39
N GLY A 72 3.46 17.93 -9.24
CA GLY A 72 3.74 19.29 -8.81
C GLY A 72 4.81 20.01 -9.64
N ALA A 73 5.75 19.27 -10.24
CA ALA A 73 6.84 19.83 -11.04
C ALA A 73 6.46 20.13 -12.48
N PHE A 74 5.52 19.36 -13.06
CA PHE A 74 5.17 19.43 -14.46
C PHE A 74 3.68 19.69 -14.70
N CYS A 75 2.78 18.85 -14.19
CA CYS A 75 1.35 18.93 -14.52
C CYS A 75 0.71 20.24 -14.07
N ILE A 76 0.89 20.60 -12.79
CA ILE A 76 0.25 21.79 -12.23
C ILE A 76 0.83 23.08 -12.86
N PRO A 77 2.17 23.26 -12.98
CA PRO A 77 2.72 24.47 -13.59
C PRO A 77 2.37 24.64 -15.07
N VAL A 78 2.28 23.55 -15.83
CA VAL A 78 1.89 23.60 -17.25
C VAL A 78 0.40 23.92 -17.42
N TYR A 79 -0.45 23.44 -16.51
CA TYR A 79 -1.88 23.73 -16.51
C TYR A 79 -2.22 25.14 -15.99
N MET A 80 -1.37 25.72 -15.13
CA MET A 80 -1.65 27.00 -14.47
C MET A 80 -2.00 28.15 -15.44
N PRO A 81 -1.23 28.41 -16.52
CA PRO A 81 -1.58 29.46 -17.47
C PRO A 81 -2.94 29.25 -18.13
N TYR A 82 -3.33 28.00 -18.40
CA TYR A 82 -4.61 27.67 -19.04
C TYR A 82 -5.78 28.12 -18.17
N ILE A 83 -5.73 27.85 -16.86
CA ILE A 83 -6.78 28.23 -15.92
C ILE A 83 -6.83 29.72 -15.64
N LEU A 84 -5.69 30.40 -15.60
CA LEU A 84 -5.66 31.83 -15.32
C LEU A 84 -6.07 32.69 -16.53
N THR A 85 -5.77 32.23 -17.74
CA THR A 85 -6.08 32.97 -18.98
C THR A 85 -7.35 32.51 -19.67
N GLY A 86 -7.84 31.31 -19.33
CA GLY A 86 -8.95 30.63 -19.99
C GLY A 86 -8.65 30.14 -21.40
N ARG A 87 -7.38 30.17 -21.85
CA ARG A 87 -6.97 29.77 -23.20
C ARG A 87 -5.64 29.02 -23.21
N TRP A 88 -5.55 27.98 -24.03
CA TRP A 88 -4.34 27.19 -24.21
C TRP A 88 -3.45 27.82 -25.27
N MET A 89 -2.29 28.37 -24.87
CA MET A 89 -1.36 29.05 -25.78
C MET A 89 -0.06 28.27 -26.06
N LEU A 90 0.10 27.08 -25.47
CA LEU A 90 1.36 26.32 -25.51
C LEU A 90 1.46 25.34 -26.69
N GLY A 91 0.49 25.40 -27.61
CA GLY A 91 0.43 24.58 -28.82
C GLY A 91 -0.04 23.14 -28.58
N ARG A 92 -0.39 22.45 -29.67
CA ARG A 92 -0.98 21.09 -29.63
C ARG A 92 -0.03 20.03 -29.06
N GLY A 93 1.25 20.10 -29.39
CA GLY A 93 2.25 19.13 -28.92
C GLY A 93 2.38 19.11 -27.40
N LEU A 94 2.41 20.29 -26.76
CA LEU A 94 2.48 20.37 -25.30
C LEU A 94 1.15 19.96 -24.66
N CYS A 95 0.01 20.24 -25.29
CA CYS A 95 -1.29 19.77 -24.80
C CYS A 95 -1.34 18.24 -24.72
N LYS A 96 -0.95 17.55 -25.80
CA LYS A 96 -0.87 16.08 -25.82
C LYS A 96 0.12 15.55 -24.78
N LEU A 97 1.30 16.14 -24.68
CA LEU A 97 2.30 15.73 -23.69
C LEU A 97 1.78 15.91 -22.26
N TRP A 98 1.13 17.03 -21.98
CA TRP A 98 0.52 17.32 -20.69
C TRP A 98 -0.57 16.31 -20.35
N LEU A 99 -1.51 16.04 -21.27
CA LEU A 99 -2.55 15.03 -21.09
C LEU A 99 -1.96 13.64 -20.80
N VAL A 100 -0.98 13.19 -21.59
CA VAL A 100 -0.34 11.88 -21.37
C VAL A 100 0.33 11.82 -20.00
N MET A 101 1.08 12.85 -19.63
CA MET A 101 1.79 12.88 -18.34
C MET A 101 0.85 12.97 -17.15
N ASP A 102 -0.18 13.82 -17.22
CA ASP A 102 -1.11 14.01 -16.11
C ASP A 102 -1.93 12.73 -15.85
N TYR A 103 -2.52 12.14 -16.89
CA TYR A 103 -3.21 10.86 -16.76
C TYR A 103 -2.26 9.75 -16.28
N LEU A 104 -1.06 9.64 -16.85
CA LEU A 104 -0.07 8.65 -16.42
C LEU A 104 0.26 8.77 -14.93
N LEU A 105 0.58 9.98 -14.46
CA LEU A 105 1.01 10.21 -13.09
C LEU A 105 -0.14 10.03 -12.10
N CYS A 106 -1.34 10.53 -12.42
CA CYS A 106 -2.53 10.35 -11.61
C CYS A 106 -2.91 8.87 -11.50
N THR A 107 -3.01 8.15 -12.62
CA THR A 107 -3.33 6.71 -12.63
C THR A 107 -2.24 5.87 -11.93
N ALA A 108 -0.96 6.19 -12.14
CA ALA A 108 0.14 5.52 -11.45
C ALA A 108 0.05 5.73 -9.93
N SER A 109 -0.31 6.93 -9.47
CA SER A 109 -0.51 7.22 -8.04
C SER A 109 -1.62 6.34 -7.44
N VAL A 110 -2.75 6.19 -8.13
CA VAL A 110 -3.86 5.29 -7.70
C VAL A 110 -3.41 3.84 -7.59
N PHE A 111 -2.78 3.31 -8.64
CA PHE A 111 -2.32 1.93 -8.64
C PHE A 111 -1.22 1.68 -7.59
N ASN A 112 -0.39 2.67 -7.27
CA ASN A 112 0.54 2.59 -6.16
C ASN A 112 -0.17 2.48 -4.80
N ILE A 113 -1.28 3.19 -4.58
CA ILE A 113 -2.08 3.05 -3.34
C ILE A 113 -2.65 1.64 -3.19
N VAL A 114 -3.17 1.07 -4.30
CA VAL A 114 -3.64 -0.32 -4.34
C VAL A 114 -2.50 -1.28 -4.04
N LEU A 115 -1.33 -1.07 -4.66
CA LEU A 115 -0.14 -1.89 -4.46
C LEU A 115 0.36 -1.83 -3.01
N ILE A 116 0.37 -0.65 -2.37
CA ILE A 116 0.71 -0.48 -0.96
C ILE A 116 -0.28 -1.25 -0.08
N SER A 117 -1.59 -1.16 -0.36
CA SER A 117 -2.62 -1.88 0.39
C SER A 117 -2.49 -3.39 0.24
N TYR A 118 -2.18 -3.86 -0.96
CA TYR A 118 -1.92 -5.27 -1.25
C TYR A 118 -0.65 -5.80 -0.58
N ASP A 119 0.46 -5.06 -0.63
CA ASP A 119 1.70 -5.40 0.08
C ASP A 119 1.45 -5.54 1.59
N ARG A 120 0.68 -4.61 2.16
CA ARG A 120 0.31 -4.64 3.58
C ARG A 120 -0.56 -5.85 3.90
N PHE A 121 -1.53 -6.16 3.07
CA PHE A 121 -2.36 -7.36 3.21
C PHE A 121 -1.51 -8.63 3.24
N LEU A 122 -0.56 -8.78 2.31
CA LEU A 122 0.36 -9.92 2.27
C LEU A 122 1.25 -9.98 3.53
N SER A 123 1.75 -8.84 3.99
CA SER A 123 2.61 -8.78 5.17
C SER A 123 1.92 -9.26 6.46
N VAL A 124 0.59 -9.06 6.56
CA VAL A 124 -0.21 -9.42 7.75
C VAL A 124 -0.76 -10.84 7.65
N THR A 125 -1.31 -11.22 6.49
CA THR A 125 -1.97 -12.52 6.29
C THR A 125 -0.97 -13.64 6.02
N ARG A 126 0.04 -13.38 5.20
CA ARG A 126 1.05 -14.37 4.77
C ARG A 126 2.43 -14.04 5.34
N ALA A 127 2.48 -13.68 6.62
CA ALA A 127 3.68 -13.17 7.29
C ALA A 127 4.94 -14.06 7.11
N VAL A 128 4.80 -15.39 7.12
CA VAL A 128 5.93 -16.34 6.97
C VAL A 128 6.49 -16.32 5.55
N ARG A 129 5.63 -16.47 4.53
CA ARG A 129 6.03 -16.45 3.11
C ARG A 129 6.52 -15.07 2.69
N TYR A 130 5.89 -14.01 3.19
CA TYR A 130 6.31 -12.62 2.95
C TYR A 130 7.71 -12.35 3.49
N ARG A 131 8.03 -12.80 4.72
CA ARG A 131 9.38 -12.67 5.28
C ARG A 131 10.44 -13.44 4.48
N ALA A 132 10.11 -14.60 3.94
CA ALA A 132 11.01 -15.34 3.06
C ALA A 132 11.32 -14.59 1.75
N GLN A 133 10.40 -13.75 1.28
CA GLN A 133 10.54 -12.96 0.04
C GLN A 133 11.18 -11.58 0.27
N GLN A 134 11.28 -11.11 1.52
CA GLN A 134 11.61 -9.74 1.90
C GLN A 134 13.01 -9.24 1.46
N GLY A 135 13.90 -10.15 1.02
CA GLY A 135 15.23 -9.83 0.50
C GLY A 135 15.31 -9.60 -1.01
N MET A 136 14.24 -9.88 -1.76
CA MET A 136 14.28 -9.89 -3.23
C MET A 136 13.69 -8.60 -3.82
N THR A 137 14.44 -7.50 -3.67
CA THR A 137 14.07 -6.14 -4.14
C THR A 137 13.64 -6.11 -5.62
N ARG A 138 14.18 -7.01 -6.45
CA ARG A 138 13.81 -7.17 -7.86
C ARG A 138 12.30 -7.36 -8.07
N HIS A 139 11.61 -8.10 -7.21
CA HIS A 139 10.16 -8.28 -7.34
C HIS A 139 9.37 -7.02 -6.99
N ALA A 140 9.86 -6.20 -6.05
CA ALA A 140 9.20 -4.94 -5.73
C ALA A 140 9.34 -3.93 -6.88
N VAL A 141 10.55 -3.82 -7.44
CA VAL A 141 10.80 -2.99 -8.64
C VAL A 141 9.96 -3.48 -9.82
N GLY A 142 9.89 -4.79 -10.06
CA GLY A 142 9.05 -5.35 -11.12
C GLY A 142 7.56 -4.98 -10.96
N LYS A 143 7.02 -5.02 -9.73
CA LYS A 143 5.65 -4.56 -9.47
C LYS A 143 5.45 -3.06 -9.73
N MET A 144 6.45 -2.23 -9.42
CA MET A 144 6.39 -0.79 -9.71
C MET A 144 6.39 -0.52 -11.21
N LEU A 145 7.31 -1.15 -11.96
CA LEU A 145 7.37 -1.02 -13.41
C LEU A 145 6.06 -1.47 -14.07
N ALA A 146 5.45 -2.55 -13.56
CA ALA A 146 4.14 -3.00 -14.01
C ALA A 146 3.05 -1.96 -13.76
N VAL A 147 3.08 -1.23 -12.64
CA VAL A 147 2.14 -0.13 -12.36
C VAL A 147 2.28 0.99 -13.39
N TRP A 148 3.52 1.43 -13.68
CA TRP A 148 3.77 2.46 -14.69
C TRP A 148 3.33 2.03 -16.09
N LEU A 149 3.65 0.78 -16.46
CA LEU A 149 3.24 0.22 -17.74
C LEU A 149 1.71 0.13 -17.86
N LEU A 150 1.03 -0.37 -16.82
CA LEU A 150 -0.43 -0.49 -16.82
C LEU A 150 -1.12 0.88 -16.87
N ALA A 151 -0.61 1.86 -16.12
CA ALA A 151 -1.11 3.23 -16.15
C ALA A 151 -0.94 3.87 -17.54
N PHE A 152 0.23 3.69 -18.18
CA PHE A 152 0.45 4.17 -19.53
C PHE A 152 -0.46 3.48 -20.55
N LEU A 153 -0.59 2.15 -20.50
CA LEU A 153 -1.41 1.40 -21.46
C LEU A 153 -2.91 1.74 -21.36
N LEU A 154 -3.38 2.21 -20.20
CA LEU A 154 -4.78 2.56 -20.02
C LEU A 154 -5.20 3.81 -20.81
N TYR A 155 -4.36 4.86 -20.84
CA TYR A 155 -4.69 6.14 -21.46
C TYR A 155 -3.71 6.62 -22.53
N GLY A 156 -2.43 6.32 -22.39
CA GLY A 156 -1.37 6.79 -23.29
C GLY A 156 -1.66 6.50 -24.77
N PRO A 157 -1.92 5.24 -25.15
CA PRO A 157 -2.27 4.92 -26.54
C PRO A 157 -3.52 5.65 -27.02
N ALA A 158 -4.55 5.77 -26.18
CA ALA A 158 -5.77 6.48 -26.53
C ALA A 158 -5.49 7.97 -26.77
N ILE A 159 -4.72 8.65 -25.92
CA ILE A 159 -4.43 10.09 -26.09
C ILE A 159 -3.53 10.34 -27.32
N ILE A 160 -2.59 9.45 -27.61
CA ILE A 160 -1.61 9.64 -28.68
C ILE A 160 -2.23 9.38 -30.05
N PHE A 161 -2.91 8.24 -30.22
CA PHE A 161 -3.35 7.73 -31.52
C PHE A 161 -4.80 8.08 -31.89
N TRP A 162 -5.56 8.75 -31.01
CA TRP A 162 -6.95 9.08 -31.32
C TRP A 162 -7.11 9.99 -32.53
N GLU A 163 -6.29 11.04 -32.65
CA GLU A 163 -6.26 11.92 -33.83
C GLU A 163 -5.94 11.13 -35.12
N ASP A 164 -4.99 10.19 -35.08
CA ASP A 164 -4.62 9.37 -36.24
C ASP A 164 -5.75 8.44 -36.68
N ILE A 165 -6.53 7.92 -35.72
CA ILE A 165 -7.67 7.02 -35.99
C ILE A 165 -8.90 7.81 -36.44
N ALA A 166 -9.14 8.98 -35.85
CA ALA A 166 -10.29 9.83 -36.17
C ALA A 166 -10.10 10.60 -37.49
N GLY A 167 -8.85 10.82 -37.92
CA GLY A 167 -8.49 11.53 -39.15
C GLY A 167 -8.63 13.05 -39.08
N GLU A 168 -9.25 13.58 -38.04
CA GLU A 168 -9.44 15.01 -37.77
C GLU A 168 -9.35 15.26 -36.25
N SER A 169 -8.73 16.37 -35.86
CA SER A 169 -8.65 16.80 -34.46
C SER A 169 -9.93 17.55 -34.07
N ILE A 170 -10.67 17.00 -33.12
CA ILE A 170 -11.88 17.63 -32.57
C ILE A 170 -11.60 18.77 -31.58
N VAL A 171 -10.33 18.91 -31.15
CA VAL A 171 -9.92 19.91 -30.14
C VAL A 171 -9.59 21.26 -30.80
N PRO A 172 -10.25 22.36 -30.39
CA PRO A 172 -9.90 23.72 -30.80
C PRO A 172 -8.45 24.11 -30.45
N ALA A 173 -7.89 25.11 -31.12
CA ALA A 173 -6.50 25.53 -30.89
C ALA A 173 -6.28 26.25 -29.54
N ASP A 174 -7.36 26.77 -28.96
CA ASP A 174 -7.42 27.54 -27.72
C ASP A 174 -7.86 26.72 -26.50
N GLU A 175 -8.15 25.43 -26.67
CA GLU A 175 -8.53 24.53 -25.58
C GLU A 175 -7.59 23.32 -25.49
N CYS A 176 -7.51 22.69 -24.32
CA CYS A 176 -6.74 21.46 -24.12
C CYS A 176 -7.51 20.48 -23.25
N PHE A 177 -8.15 19.50 -23.89
CA PHE A 177 -8.86 18.41 -23.21
C PHE A 177 -8.69 17.10 -23.98
N ALA A 178 -8.92 15.97 -23.30
CA ALA A 178 -8.80 14.66 -23.92
C ALA A 178 -9.94 14.42 -24.94
N GLU A 179 -9.64 13.90 -26.12
CA GLU A 179 -10.62 13.75 -27.20
C GLU A 179 -11.77 12.77 -26.86
N PHE A 180 -11.50 11.78 -26.01
CA PHE A 180 -12.52 10.85 -25.50
C PHE A 180 -13.37 11.43 -24.36
N TYR A 181 -13.15 12.68 -23.94
CA TYR A 181 -13.88 13.34 -22.86
C TYR A 181 -15.39 13.51 -23.14
N CYS A 182 -15.79 13.43 -24.42
CA CYS A 182 -17.19 13.47 -24.86
C CYS A 182 -17.82 12.08 -25.04
N THR A 183 -17.05 11.02 -24.82
CA THR A 183 -17.43 9.66 -25.15
C THR A 183 -17.87 8.89 -23.91
N TRP A 184 -19.19 8.70 -23.74
CA TRP A 184 -19.76 8.15 -22.50
C TRP A 184 -19.20 6.78 -22.07
N TYR A 185 -18.90 5.89 -23.01
CA TYR A 185 -18.37 4.56 -22.70
C TYR A 185 -16.92 4.60 -22.19
N PHE A 186 -16.11 5.55 -22.66
CA PHE A 186 -14.77 5.80 -22.12
C PHE A 186 -14.83 6.41 -20.72
N LEU A 187 -15.75 7.33 -20.47
CA LEU A 187 -15.93 7.93 -19.14
C LEU A 187 -16.35 6.88 -18.10
N LEU A 188 -17.23 5.95 -18.48
CA LEU A 188 -17.68 4.88 -17.60
C LEU A 188 -16.56 3.85 -17.33
N SER A 189 -15.80 3.48 -18.35
CA SER A 189 -14.66 2.56 -18.19
C SER A 189 -13.55 3.19 -17.34
N ALA A 190 -13.20 4.46 -17.59
CA ALA A 190 -12.27 5.24 -16.77
C ALA A 190 -12.70 5.27 -15.30
N SER A 191 -13.96 5.61 -15.03
CA SER A 191 -14.53 5.60 -13.67
C SER A 191 -14.41 4.23 -12.98
N THR A 192 -14.58 3.15 -13.74
CA THR A 192 -14.44 1.78 -13.24
C THR A 192 -13.02 1.44 -12.84
N PHE A 193 -12.04 1.79 -13.69
CA PHE A 193 -10.63 1.45 -13.45
C PHE A 193 -9.92 2.40 -12.47
N GLU A 194 -10.32 3.67 -12.41
CA GLU A 194 -9.66 4.68 -11.56
C GLU A 194 -10.26 4.80 -10.17
N PHE A 195 -11.56 4.60 -10.03
CA PHE A 195 -12.23 4.77 -8.75
C PHE A 195 -12.76 3.47 -8.20
N PHE A 196 -13.70 2.81 -8.89
CA PHE A 196 -14.41 1.66 -8.30
C PHE A 196 -13.49 0.48 -8.01
N SER A 197 -12.67 0.06 -8.99
CA SER A 197 -11.75 -1.07 -8.80
C SER A 197 -10.71 -0.80 -7.69
N PRO A 198 -10.00 0.35 -7.69
CA PRO A 198 -9.10 0.72 -6.60
C PRO A 198 -9.79 0.86 -5.24
N PHE A 199 -10.95 1.52 -5.17
CA PHE A 199 -11.70 1.71 -3.94
C PHE A 199 -12.14 0.39 -3.33
N ILE A 200 -12.72 -0.51 -4.14
CA ILE A 200 -13.15 -1.84 -3.71
C ILE A 200 -11.93 -2.66 -3.26
N SER A 201 -10.86 -2.68 -4.05
CA SER A 201 -9.64 -3.44 -3.74
C SER A 201 -9.01 -2.99 -2.42
N VAL A 202 -8.81 -1.68 -2.26
CA VAL A 202 -8.23 -1.08 -1.06
C VAL A 202 -9.13 -1.35 0.15
N THR A 203 -10.45 -1.15 0.02
CA THR A 203 -11.40 -1.42 1.11
C THR A 203 -11.40 -2.90 1.49
N PHE A 204 -11.41 -3.81 0.51
CA PHE A 204 -11.37 -5.25 0.72
C PHE A 204 -10.11 -5.68 1.47
N PHE A 205 -8.94 -5.23 1.03
CA PHE A 205 -7.67 -5.55 1.71
C PHE A 205 -7.65 -5.01 3.14
N ASN A 206 -8.15 -3.79 3.35
CA ASN A 206 -8.20 -3.17 4.67
C ASN A 206 -9.17 -3.86 5.63
N LEU A 207 -10.37 -4.19 5.16
CA LEU A 207 -11.34 -4.96 5.92
C LEU A 207 -10.78 -6.34 6.27
N SER A 208 -10.13 -7.01 5.31
CA SER A 208 -9.50 -8.30 5.53
C SER A 208 -8.38 -8.25 6.57
N ILE A 209 -7.54 -7.20 6.55
CA ILE A 209 -6.53 -6.97 7.59
C ILE A 209 -7.19 -6.78 8.95
N TYR A 210 -8.21 -5.92 9.03
CA TYR A 210 -8.93 -5.62 10.26
C TYR A 210 -9.59 -6.86 10.87
N LEU A 211 -10.33 -7.63 10.06
CA LEU A 211 -10.98 -8.86 10.49
C LEU A 211 -9.97 -9.92 10.94
N ASN A 212 -8.85 -10.06 10.26
CA ASN A 212 -7.79 -10.98 10.68
C ASN A 212 -7.16 -10.58 12.02
N ILE A 213 -6.94 -9.28 12.26
CA ILE A 213 -6.45 -8.77 13.54
C ILE A 213 -7.47 -9.03 14.65
N GLN A 214 -8.76 -8.75 14.39
CA GLN A 214 -9.83 -9.00 15.36
C GLN A 214 -9.98 -10.49 15.68
N ARG A 215 -9.95 -11.36 14.67
CA ARG A 215 -10.03 -12.81 14.85
C ARG A 215 -8.88 -13.31 15.73
N ARG A 216 -7.63 -12.88 15.45
CA ARG A 216 -6.47 -13.19 16.30
C ARG A 216 -6.65 -12.66 17.73
N ASN A 217 -7.26 -11.49 17.91
CA ASN A 217 -7.52 -10.93 19.24
C ASN A 217 -8.60 -11.73 20.01
N LYS A 218 -9.67 -12.18 19.35
CA LYS A 218 -10.73 -12.99 19.95
C LYS A 218 -10.22 -14.38 20.35
N SER A 219 -9.48 -15.06 19.47
CA SER A 219 -8.86 -16.36 19.79
C SER A 219 -7.92 -16.25 21.00
N ARG A 220 -7.16 -15.15 21.11
CA ARG A 220 -6.30 -14.88 22.26
C ARG A 220 -7.08 -14.61 23.55
N ALA A 221 -8.18 -13.87 23.46
CA ALA A 221 -9.04 -13.62 24.62
C ALA A 221 -9.66 -14.92 25.15
N ALA A 222 -10.08 -15.82 24.24
CA ALA A 222 -10.57 -17.14 24.60
C ALA A 222 -9.49 -18.00 25.27
N GLN A 223 -8.27 -18.01 24.73
CA GLN A 223 -7.15 -18.76 25.31
C GLN A 223 -6.75 -18.25 26.70
N ARG A 224 -6.81 -16.93 26.94
CA ARG A 224 -6.59 -16.33 28.27
C ARG A 224 -7.71 -16.65 29.27
N GLY A 225 -8.94 -16.83 28.78
CA GLY A 225 -10.06 -17.30 29.60
C GLY A 225 -9.83 -18.72 30.09
N ALA A 226 -9.47 -19.63 29.17
CA ALA A 226 -9.18 -21.03 29.47
C ALA A 226 -8.01 -21.20 30.47
N GLU A 227 -6.88 -20.50 30.25
CA GLU A 227 -5.73 -20.56 31.19
C GLU A 227 -6.08 -20.07 32.62
N LYS A 228 -6.99 -19.10 32.76
CA LYS A 228 -7.43 -18.62 34.07
C LYS A 228 -8.35 -19.60 34.78
N GLU A 229 -9.24 -20.27 34.05
CA GLU A 229 -10.11 -21.30 34.63
C GLU A 229 -9.33 -22.53 35.09
N ASP A 230 -8.33 -22.96 34.32
CA ASP A 230 -7.46 -24.08 34.72
C ASP A 230 -6.57 -23.70 35.92
N GLY A 231 -6.09 -22.45 35.98
CA GLY A 231 -5.33 -21.94 37.12
C GLY A 231 -6.14 -21.89 38.43
N TRP A 232 -7.44 -21.55 38.38
CA TRP A 232 -8.32 -21.61 39.55
C TRP A 232 -8.53 -23.05 40.02
N ARG A 233 -8.74 -24.02 39.10
CA ARG A 233 -8.91 -25.43 39.45
C ARG A 233 -7.67 -26.04 40.13
N VAL A 234 -6.47 -25.60 39.76
CA VAL A 234 -5.21 -26.07 40.39
C VAL A 234 -5.02 -25.45 41.78
N MET A 235 -5.48 -24.23 42.01
CA MET A 235 -5.29 -23.54 43.30
C MET A 235 -6.27 -24.02 44.40
N ASP A 236 -7.44 -24.55 44.02
CA ASP A 236 -8.43 -25.13 44.94
C ASP A 236 -8.07 -26.56 45.41
N SER A 237 -7.03 -27.15 44.82
CA SER A 237 -6.47 -28.44 45.25
C SER A 237 -5.19 -28.16 46.03
N GLY A 238 -5.23 -28.17 47.36
CA GLY A 238 -4.08 -27.93 48.23
C GLY A 238 -2.95 -28.97 48.10
N ALA A 239 -2.21 -28.95 47.00
CA ALA A 239 -1.05 -29.81 46.75
C ALA A 239 0.17 -28.98 46.30
N SER A 240 1.27 -29.19 47.01
CA SER A 240 2.61 -28.59 46.84
C SER A 240 3.19 -28.77 45.42
N PRO A 241 4.04 -27.85 44.90
CA PRO A 241 4.47 -27.87 43.51
C PRO A 241 5.52 -28.95 43.24
N SER A 242 5.10 -30.09 42.71
CA SER A 242 6.01 -31.07 42.09
C SER A 242 6.05 -30.85 40.57
N SER A 243 7.24 -30.52 40.08
CA SER A 243 7.61 -30.30 38.67
C SER A 243 7.00 -31.36 37.73
N ALA A 244 6.10 -30.94 36.85
CA ALA A 244 5.54 -31.80 35.81
C ALA A 244 6.61 -32.09 34.73
N VAL A 245 7.23 -33.27 34.81
CA VAL A 245 8.09 -33.82 33.75
C VAL A 245 7.20 -34.49 32.70
N PHE A 246 7.20 -33.97 31.48
CA PHE A 246 6.42 -34.50 30.37
C PHE A 246 7.11 -35.74 29.77
N PHE A 247 6.60 -36.95 30.05
CA PHE A 247 7.12 -38.18 29.47
C PHE A 247 6.44 -38.47 28.12
N VAL A 248 7.23 -38.46 27.05
CA VAL A 248 6.79 -38.98 25.74
C VAL A 248 7.03 -40.48 25.72
N ARG A 249 5.94 -41.27 25.66
CA ARG A 249 5.99 -42.72 25.55
C ARG A 249 6.28 -43.13 24.10
N THR A 250 7.52 -43.48 23.78
CA THR A 250 7.85 -44.04 22.46
C THR A 250 7.36 -45.49 22.38
N ARG A 251 6.49 -45.79 21.42
CA ARG A 251 6.02 -47.15 21.13
C ARG A 251 7.11 -47.89 20.33
N LYS A 252 7.68 -48.95 20.91
CA LYS A 252 8.70 -49.80 20.27
C LYS A 252 7.99 -50.75 19.31
N VAL A 253 8.14 -50.56 18.00
CA VAL A 253 7.72 -51.56 17.00
C VAL A 253 8.91 -52.46 16.72
N SER A 254 8.70 -53.76 16.90
CA SER A 254 9.65 -54.84 16.67
C SER A 254 9.66 -55.21 15.18
N SER A 255 10.85 -55.19 14.56
CA SER A 255 11.39 -56.12 13.53
C SER A 255 10.43 -56.68 12.46
N SER A 256 10.68 -56.50 11.16
CA SER A 256 11.70 -57.25 10.40
C SER A 256 11.88 -56.74 8.96
N GLU A 257 13.16 -56.57 8.58
CA GLU A 257 13.80 -56.56 7.24
C GLU A 257 13.35 -55.65 6.07
N PRO A 258 14.28 -55.29 5.14
CA PRO A 258 14.29 -53.98 4.47
C PRO A 258 14.18 -54.03 2.93
N ALA A 259 13.45 -53.08 2.35
CA ALA A 259 13.67 -52.44 1.04
C ALA A 259 12.43 -51.57 0.77
N GLY A 260 12.49 -50.25 0.83
CA GLY A 260 13.13 -49.40 -0.16
C GLY A 260 12.03 -48.83 -1.06
N VAL A 261 11.54 -47.61 -0.78
CA VAL A 261 10.63 -46.91 -1.70
C VAL A 261 10.92 -45.42 -1.71
N SER A 262 11.15 -44.93 -2.93
CA SER A 262 11.31 -43.56 -3.39
C SER A 262 10.18 -42.63 -2.95
N ALA A 263 10.52 -41.35 -2.77
CA ALA A 263 9.57 -40.26 -2.70
C ALA A 263 8.83 -40.12 -4.04
N VAL A 264 7.51 -40.23 -4.00
CA VAL A 264 6.61 -39.76 -5.06
C VAL A 264 5.76 -38.64 -4.44
N ILE A 265 5.80 -37.47 -5.09
CA ILE A 265 4.91 -36.36 -4.83
C ILE A 265 3.74 -36.55 -5.79
N GLU A 266 2.54 -36.80 -5.28
CA GLU A 266 1.31 -36.65 -6.05
C GLU A 266 0.44 -35.56 -5.40
N GLU A 267 -0.03 -34.67 -6.27
CA GLU A 267 -1.11 -33.72 -6.05
C GLU A 267 -2.43 -34.48 -5.89
N ASP A 268 -3.38 -33.99 -5.09
CA ASP A 268 -4.78 -34.09 -5.49
C ASP A 268 -5.78 -33.15 -4.79
N MET A 269 -6.85 -32.96 -5.55
CA MET A 269 -8.05 -32.11 -5.56
C MET A 269 -8.92 -31.93 -4.29
N ASP A 270 -9.79 -30.92 -4.43
CA ASP A 270 -10.84 -30.37 -3.55
C ASP A 270 -11.78 -31.36 -2.84
N ILE A 271 -12.23 -30.96 -1.62
CA ILE A 271 -13.60 -31.15 -1.08
C ILE A 271 -13.86 -30.07 0.00
N SER A 272 -15.00 -29.36 -0.10
CA SER A 272 -15.59 -28.52 0.96
C SER A 272 -16.78 -29.27 1.63
N PRO A 273 -17.43 -28.76 2.69
CA PRO A 273 -17.11 -29.08 4.09
C PRO A 273 -18.28 -29.74 4.84
N SER A 274 -18.00 -30.59 5.82
CA SER A 274 -19.00 -30.98 6.83
C SER A 274 -18.40 -31.15 8.22
N SER A 275 -19.01 -30.39 9.14
CA SER A 275 -19.20 -30.57 10.58
C SER A 275 -18.10 -31.18 11.47
N SER A 276 -17.76 -30.37 12.46
CA SER A 276 -17.49 -30.70 13.88
C SER A 276 -16.26 -31.54 14.23
N GLY A 277 -15.32 -30.88 14.89
CA GLY A 277 -14.23 -31.50 15.66
C GLY A 277 -12.88 -30.90 15.30
N ASP A 278 -12.25 -30.21 16.25
CA ASP A 278 -10.88 -29.70 16.12
C ASP A 278 -9.88 -30.77 15.63
N PRO A 279 -8.85 -30.36 14.87
CA PRO A 279 -7.52 -30.75 15.28
C PRO A 279 -6.56 -29.57 15.31
N SER A 280 -5.96 -29.37 16.49
CA SER A 280 -4.78 -28.56 16.69
C SER A 280 -3.65 -29.01 15.75
N CYS A 281 -2.98 -28.03 15.17
CA CYS A 281 -1.88 -28.17 14.22
C CYS A 281 -0.84 -29.19 14.69
N SER A 282 -0.74 -30.33 14.01
CA SER A 282 0.35 -31.29 14.17
C SER A 282 1.63 -30.66 13.65
N GLN A 283 2.55 -30.31 14.55
CA GLN A 283 3.92 -29.91 14.19
C GLN A 283 4.70 -31.18 13.85
N SER A 284 4.95 -31.42 12.56
CA SER A 284 5.87 -32.46 12.12
C SER A 284 7.31 -32.01 12.38
N VAL A 285 8.00 -32.73 13.26
CA VAL A 285 9.44 -32.58 13.49
C VAL A 285 10.16 -33.59 12.59
N SER A 286 10.85 -33.11 11.55
CA SER A 286 11.71 -33.97 10.74
C SER A 286 13.05 -34.18 11.44
N LEU A 287 13.27 -35.40 11.94
CA LEU A 287 14.55 -35.86 12.45
C LEU A 287 15.36 -36.46 11.29
N SER A 288 16.41 -35.75 10.85
CA SER A 288 17.37 -36.32 9.91
C SER A 288 18.38 -37.18 10.67
N LEU A 289 18.28 -38.50 10.51
CA LEU A 289 19.24 -39.46 11.05
C LEU A 289 20.36 -39.67 10.00
N LYS A 290 21.58 -39.20 10.29
CA LYS A 290 22.77 -39.65 9.54
C LYS A 290 23.25 -40.96 10.14
N THR A 291 23.11 -42.06 9.40
CA THR A 291 23.72 -43.34 9.73
C THR A 291 25.23 -43.27 9.46
N VAL A 292 26.04 -43.35 10.52
CA VAL A 292 27.49 -43.57 10.41
C VAL A 292 27.76 -45.07 10.54
N ASN A 293 28.40 -45.63 9.53
CA ASN A 293 28.75 -47.05 9.46
C ASN A 293 29.88 -47.37 10.46
N LYS A 294 29.76 -48.46 11.23
CA LYS A 294 30.68 -48.79 12.34
C LYS A 294 31.77 -49.76 11.87
N LYS A 295 33.04 -49.39 11.99
CA LYS A 295 34.14 -50.34 12.21
C LYS A 295 34.74 -50.11 13.60
N LYS A 296 34.94 -51.23 14.28
CA LYS A 296 35.48 -51.54 15.62
C LYS A 296 36.22 -50.41 16.37
N GLY A 297 35.86 -50.25 17.65
CA GLY A 297 36.60 -49.46 18.64
C GLY A 297 35.67 -48.63 19.52
N ALA A 298 35.80 -48.75 20.84
CA ALA A 298 35.01 -48.04 21.82
C ALA A 298 35.11 -46.51 21.65
N LEU A 299 33.97 -45.81 21.63
CA LEU A 299 33.91 -44.37 21.79
C LEU A 299 32.54 -44.00 22.39
N SER A 300 32.59 -43.33 23.54
CA SER A 300 31.45 -42.76 24.22
C SER A 300 30.77 -41.72 23.32
N CYS A 301 29.53 -42.00 22.92
CA CYS A 301 28.71 -41.05 22.18
C CYS A 301 28.14 -40.04 23.17
N TRP A 302 28.76 -38.86 23.27
CA TRP A 302 28.10 -37.71 23.89
C TRP A 302 26.97 -37.26 22.95
N LEU A 303 25.74 -37.68 23.25
CA LEU A 303 24.55 -37.04 22.70
C LEU A 303 24.53 -35.59 23.22
N LYS A 304 25.04 -34.65 22.42
CA LYS A 304 24.62 -33.25 22.54
C LYS A 304 23.20 -33.16 22.00
N THR A 305 22.22 -33.47 22.85
CA THR A 305 20.84 -33.11 22.62
C THR A 305 20.78 -31.59 22.64
N ARG A 306 20.84 -30.95 21.47
CA ARG A 306 20.52 -29.53 21.37
C ARG A 306 19.02 -29.43 21.59
N MET A 307 18.61 -29.21 22.84
CA MET A 307 17.26 -28.77 23.14
C MET A 307 17.06 -27.46 22.37
N VAL A 308 16.35 -27.52 21.25
CA VAL A 308 15.74 -26.34 20.68
C VAL A 308 14.59 -26.03 21.62
N GLN A 309 14.89 -25.25 22.65
CA GLN A 309 13.86 -24.66 23.47
C GLN A 309 13.04 -23.78 22.53
N SER A 310 11.84 -24.25 22.17
CA SER A 310 10.84 -23.41 21.54
C SER A 310 10.55 -22.30 22.54
N GLN A 311 11.23 -21.16 22.39
CA GLN A 311 10.91 -19.97 23.16
C GLN A 311 9.49 -19.60 22.78
N VAL A 312 8.53 -19.94 23.65
CA VAL A 312 7.19 -19.36 23.61
C VAL A 312 7.41 -17.85 23.49
N PRO A 313 6.85 -17.19 22.45
CA PRO A 313 7.11 -15.78 22.24
C PRO A 313 6.80 -15.01 23.52
N SER A 314 7.73 -14.17 23.99
CA SER A 314 7.52 -13.38 25.21
C SER A 314 6.20 -12.62 25.11
N ARG A 315 5.35 -12.75 26.15
CA ARG A 315 4.02 -12.14 26.27
C ARG A 315 4.03 -10.62 26.00
N ASN A 316 5.12 -9.94 26.35
CA ASN A 316 5.33 -8.52 26.05
C ASN A 316 5.69 -8.26 24.57
N GLY A 317 6.43 -9.16 23.93
CA GLY A 317 6.75 -9.11 22.51
C GLY A 317 5.53 -9.31 21.60
N GLU A 318 4.52 -10.04 22.04
CA GLU A 318 3.29 -10.27 21.26
C GLU A 318 2.23 -9.18 21.42
N ASN A 319 2.07 -8.63 22.63
CA ASN A 319 1.17 -7.50 22.87
C ASN A 319 1.66 -6.22 22.15
N SER A 320 2.99 -6.01 22.11
CA SER A 320 3.60 -4.91 21.35
C SER A 320 3.43 -5.06 19.82
N ARG A 321 3.49 -6.29 19.28
CA ARG A 321 3.17 -6.56 17.87
C ARG A 321 1.71 -6.25 17.53
N LEU A 322 0.77 -6.68 18.37
CA LEU A 322 -0.66 -6.49 18.12
C LEU A 322 -1.10 -5.01 18.22
N SER A 323 -0.53 -4.26 19.16
CA SER A 323 -0.74 -2.81 19.25
C SER A 323 -0.18 -2.06 18.04
N ARG A 324 0.94 -2.53 17.47
CA ARG A 324 1.49 -2.01 16.21
C ARG A 324 0.57 -2.33 15.03
N ASP A 325 0.04 -3.55 14.95
CA ASP A 325 -0.88 -3.96 13.87
C ASP A 325 -2.19 -3.16 13.90
N LYS A 326 -2.74 -2.85 15.09
CA LYS A 326 -3.89 -1.94 15.24
C LYS A 326 -3.59 -0.52 14.75
N LYS A 327 -2.39 0.02 15.04
CA LYS A 327 -1.96 1.34 14.55
C LYS A 327 -1.85 1.35 13.02
N ILE A 328 -1.33 0.25 12.44
CA ILE A 328 -1.25 0.08 10.98
C ILE A 328 -2.65 0.02 10.37
N ALA A 329 -3.59 -0.74 10.94
CA ALA A 329 -4.97 -0.79 10.42
C ALA A 329 -5.67 0.58 10.47
N LYS A 330 -5.50 1.34 11.56
CA LYS A 330 -6.03 2.72 11.67
C LYS A 330 -5.45 3.62 10.57
N SER A 331 -4.15 3.53 10.36
CA SER A 331 -3.44 4.27 9.32
C SER A 331 -3.99 3.97 7.91
N LEU A 332 -4.25 2.70 7.60
CA LEU A 332 -4.75 2.35 6.28
C LEU A 332 -6.21 2.76 6.06
N ALA A 333 -7.03 2.80 7.12
CA ALA A 333 -8.38 3.37 7.05
C ALA A 333 -8.35 4.86 6.67
N VAL A 334 -7.39 5.63 7.19
CA VAL A 334 -7.20 7.04 6.80
C VAL A 334 -6.89 7.15 5.30
N ILE A 335 -6.05 6.27 4.76
CA ILE A 335 -5.72 6.25 3.33
C ILE A 335 -6.97 6.01 2.47
N VAL A 336 -7.86 5.10 2.87
CA VAL A 336 -9.13 4.85 2.15
C VAL A 336 -10.02 6.10 2.14
N CYS A 337 -10.15 6.76 3.28
CA CYS A 337 -10.96 7.97 3.39
C CYS A 337 -10.42 9.11 2.53
N VAL A 338 -9.10 9.36 2.57
CA VAL A 338 -8.47 10.41 1.75
C VAL A 338 -8.63 10.12 0.27
N PHE A 339 -8.37 8.87 -0.16
CA PHE A 339 -8.56 8.46 -1.55
C PHE A 339 -10.00 8.71 -2.01
N GLY A 340 -10.99 8.28 -1.20
CA GLY A 340 -12.40 8.51 -1.51
C GLY A 340 -12.77 9.99 -1.60
N LEU A 341 -12.30 10.82 -0.67
CA LEU A 341 -12.62 12.26 -0.65
C LEU A 341 -11.99 13.03 -1.82
N CYS A 342 -10.79 12.63 -2.26
CA CYS A 342 -10.10 13.28 -3.38
C CYS A 342 -10.63 12.82 -4.76
N TRP A 343 -11.01 11.55 -4.90
CA TRP A 343 -11.38 10.98 -6.21
C TRP A 343 -12.88 10.91 -6.47
N ALA A 344 -13.70 10.63 -5.45
CA ALA A 344 -15.13 10.42 -5.65
C ALA A 344 -15.87 11.61 -6.28
N PRO A 345 -15.58 12.89 -5.91
CA PRO A 345 -16.28 14.03 -6.50
C PRO A 345 -16.10 14.09 -8.02
N TYR A 346 -14.86 13.97 -8.51
CA TYR A 346 -14.57 13.98 -9.94
C TYR A 346 -15.20 12.81 -10.66
N THR A 347 -15.06 11.59 -10.14
CA THR A 347 -15.67 10.39 -10.72
C THR A 347 -17.19 10.54 -10.82
N LEU A 348 -17.84 11.08 -9.80
CA LEU A 348 -19.28 11.29 -9.81
C LEU A 348 -19.69 12.29 -10.90
N LEU A 349 -18.98 13.42 -11.04
CA LEU A 349 -19.27 14.39 -12.11
C LEU A 349 -19.01 13.81 -13.50
N MET A 350 -18.01 12.94 -13.67
CA MET A 350 -17.73 12.25 -14.94
C MET A 350 -18.85 11.26 -15.31
N ILE A 351 -19.40 10.53 -14.33
CA ILE A 351 -20.56 9.65 -14.55
C ILE A 351 -21.81 10.46 -14.90
N ILE A 352 -22.06 11.56 -14.19
CA ILE A 352 -23.21 12.44 -14.50
C ILE A 352 -23.05 13.02 -15.90
N ARG A 353 -21.83 13.43 -16.29
CA ARG A 353 -21.53 13.89 -17.66
C ARG A 353 -21.92 12.83 -18.70
N ALA A 354 -21.49 11.59 -18.46
CA ALA A 354 -21.76 10.46 -19.35
C ALA A 354 -23.26 10.17 -19.47
N ALA A 355 -24.02 10.27 -18.37
CA ALA A 355 -25.47 10.08 -18.36
C ALA A 355 -26.23 11.22 -19.06
N CYS A 356 -25.73 12.45 -18.98
CA CYS A 356 -26.37 13.65 -19.49
C CYS A 356 -25.89 14.11 -20.88
N SER A 357 -25.04 13.34 -21.58
CA SER A 357 -24.43 13.76 -22.85
C SER A 357 -23.70 15.12 -22.79
N GLY A 358 -23.18 15.49 -21.62
CA GLY A 358 -22.27 16.64 -21.45
C GLY A 358 -22.89 18.00 -21.08
N THR A 359 -24.22 18.16 -21.00
CA THR A 359 -24.86 19.49 -20.80
C THR A 359 -25.29 19.80 -19.37
N CYS A 360 -25.22 18.85 -18.44
CA CYS A 360 -25.83 18.99 -17.11
C CYS A 360 -24.98 19.77 -16.08
N ILE A 361 -23.67 19.92 -16.29
CA ILE A 361 -22.76 20.49 -15.29
C ILE A 361 -21.86 21.51 -15.96
N GLU A 362 -21.76 22.69 -15.35
CA GLU A 362 -20.85 23.74 -15.79
C GLU A 362 -19.38 23.35 -15.63
N HIS A 363 -18.54 23.88 -16.51
CA HIS A 363 -17.10 23.57 -16.59
C HIS A 363 -16.35 23.80 -15.26
N HIS A 364 -16.73 24.83 -14.50
CA HIS A 364 -16.05 25.19 -13.26
C HIS A 364 -16.08 24.08 -12.20
N TRP A 365 -17.13 23.25 -12.14
CA TRP A 365 -17.20 22.11 -11.21
C TRP A 365 -16.21 20.99 -11.58
N TYR A 366 -15.98 20.77 -12.88
CA TYR A 366 -14.95 19.83 -13.33
C TYR A 366 -13.56 20.32 -12.96
N GLU A 367 -13.29 21.62 -13.11
CA GLU A 367 -12.04 22.21 -12.65
C GLU A 367 -11.84 22.00 -11.15
N VAL A 368 -12.80 22.42 -10.32
CA VAL A 368 -12.70 22.27 -8.85
C VAL A 368 -12.45 20.82 -8.44
N THR A 369 -13.13 19.86 -9.07
CA THR A 369 -12.93 18.45 -8.76
C THR A 369 -11.63 17.88 -9.31
N PHE A 370 -11.10 18.42 -10.41
CA PHE A 370 -9.77 18.10 -10.92
C PHE A 370 -8.67 18.58 -9.95
N TRP A 371 -8.84 19.75 -9.31
CA TRP A 371 -7.94 20.20 -8.24
C TRP A 371 -7.94 19.25 -7.03
N LEU A 372 -9.08 18.63 -6.70
CA LEU A 372 -9.16 17.63 -5.62
C LEU A 372 -8.34 16.38 -5.94
N LEU A 373 -8.17 16.01 -7.21
CA LEU A 373 -7.27 14.92 -7.61
C LEU A 373 -5.83 15.26 -7.28
N TRP A 374 -5.36 16.46 -7.63
CA TRP A 374 -3.98 16.88 -7.29
C TRP A 374 -3.76 17.10 -5.79
N LEU A 375 -4.82 17.45 -5.04
CA LEU A 375 -4.74 17.53 -3.59
C LEU A 375 -4.38 16.17 -2.95
N ASN A 376 -4.72 15.05 -3.59
CA ASN A 376 -4.29 13.71 -3.16
C ASN A 376 -2.75 13.64 -3.03
N SER A 377 -2.03 14.13 -4.05
CA SER A 377 -0.56 14.17 -4.07
C SER A 377 0.02 15.12 -3.02
N ALA A 378 -0.70 16.17 -2.64
CA ALA A 378 -0.30 17.09 -1.58
C ALA A 378 -0.46 16.49 -0.18
N ILE A 379 -1.49 15.67 0.03
CA ILE A 379 -1.80 15.05 1.34
C ILE A 379 -0.83 13.91 1.67
N ASN A 380 -0.32 13.21 0.67
CA ASN A 380 0.52 12.01 0.81
C ASN A 380 1.75 12.19 1.74
N PRO A 381 2.60 13.24 1.59
CA PRO A 381 3.72 13.49 2.50
C PRO A 381 3.34 13.62 3.98
N PHE A 382 2.15 14.13 4.28
CA PHE A 382 1.65 14.24 5.65
C PHE A 382 1.11 12.91 6.17
N LEU A 383 0.50 12.11 5.30
CA LEU A 383 0.01 10.78 5.67
C LEU A 383 1.15 9.86 6.10
N TYR A 384 2.30 9.88 5.44
CA TYR A 384 3.40 8.94 5.72
C TYR A 384 3.88 8.95 7.19
N PRO A 385 4.24 10.10 7.81
CA PRO A 385 4.64 10.13 9.22
C PRO A 385 3.48 9.90 10.20
N LEU A 386 2.24 10.26 9.84
CA LEU A 386 1.05 9.98 10.67
C LEU A 386 0.75 8.48 10.72
N CYS A 387 0.96 7.81 9.59
CA CYS A 387 0.61 6.42 9.35
C CYS A 387 1.72 5.43 9.68
N HIS A 388 2.97 5.83 9.47
CA HIS A 388 4.13 4.94 9.51
C HIS A 388 5.22 5.46 10.45
N SER A 389 5.40 4.74 11.55
CA SER A 389 6.42 5.04 12.57
C SER A 389 7.86 5.12 12.04
N SER A 390 8.18 4.42 10.94
CA SER A 390 9.50 4.50 10.32
C SER A 390 9.75 5.87 9.70
N PHE A 391 8.80 6.37 8.89
CA PHE A 391 8.86 7.71 8.31
C PHE A 391 8.84 8.78 9.39
N ARG A 392 7.99 8.63 10.42
CA ARG A 392 7.96 9.55 11.56
C ARG A 392 9.31 9.71 12.25
N ARG A 393 10.05 8.61 12.43
CA ARG A 393 11.38 8.64 13.04
C ARG A 393 12.41 9.31 12.13
N ALA A 394 12.40 9.00 10.84
CA ALA A 394 13.31 9.63 9.88
C ALA A 394 13.07 11.14 9.77
N PHE A 395 11.80 11.56 9.68
CA PHE A 395 11.41 12.97 9.67
C PHE A 395 11.82 13.67 10.96
N ALA A 396 11.63 13.03 12.12
CA ALA A 396 12.09 13.58 13.40
C ALA A 396 13.62 13.76 13.47
N LYS A 397 14.41 12.88 12.86
CA LYS A 397 15.88 13.05 12.78
C LYS A 397 16.27 14.24 11.91
N ILE A 398 15.57 14.44 10.79
CA ILE A 398 15.86 15.50 9.82
C ILE A 398 15.42 16.86 10.35
N LEU A 399 14.20 16.95 10.88
CA LEU A 399 13.61 18.19 11.38
C LEU A 399 14.10 18.57 12.79
N CYS A 400 14.48 17.59 13.61
CA CYS A 400 14.98 17.83 14.98
C CYS A 400 16.31 17.09 15.25
N PRO A 401 17.44 17.53 14.68
CA PRO A 401 18.75 16.89 14.84
C PRO A 401 19.25 16.82 16.30
N LYS A 402 18.79 17.74 17.15
CA LYS A 402 19.31 17.96 18.52
C LYS A 402 18.93 16.90 19.56
N ARG A 403 18.11 15.88 19.23
CA ARG A 403 17.65 14.86 20.21
C ARG A 403 18.43 13.53 20.20
N GLN A 404 19.53 13.40 19.43
CA GLN A 404 20.29 12.14 19.31
C GLN A 404 21.76 12.21 19.70
N SER A 405 22.26 13.32 20.24
CA SER A 405 23.54 13.31 20.96
C SER A 405 23.29 12.97 22.42
N VAL A 406 24.14 12.12 22.99
CA VAL A 406 24.14 11.59 24.37
C VAL A 406 23.34 10.29 24.58
N GLY A 407 23.90 9.18 24.08
CA GLY A 407 23.91 7.92 24.81
C GLY A 407 25.38 7.53 25.03
N PRO A 408 25.86 7.28 26.25
CA PRO A 408 27.27 6.97 26.48
C PRO A 408 27.62 5.63 25.82
N HIS A 409 28.70 5.62 25.06
CA HIS A 409 29.39 4.40 24.67
C HIS A 409 29.93 3.77 25.97
N GLU A 410 29.27 2.72 26.49
CA GLU A 410 29.94 1.77 27.37
C GLU A 410 30.97 1.02 26.53
N GLU A 411 32.22 1.48 26.57
CA GLU A 411 33.36 0.65 26.21
C GLU A 411 33.48 -0.46 27.27
N THR A 412 33.02 -1.66 26.92
CA THR A 412 33.47 -2.89 27.56
C THR A 412 34.97 -3.04 27.33
N ALA A 413 35.78 -2.51 28.24
CA ALA A 413 37.18 -2.89 28.37
C ALA A 413 37.23 -4.34 28.86
N SER A 414 37.72 -5.20 27.98
CA SER A 414 38.03 -6.59 28.24
C SER A 414 39.05 -6.73 29.36
N CYS A 415 38.77 -7.62 30.33
CA CYS A 415 39.80 -8.21 31.17
C CYS A 415 40.87 -8.89 30.29
N GLN A 416 42.12 -8.52 30.49
CA GLN A 416 43.28 -9.40 30.36
C GLN A 416 44.26 -9.10 31.51
#